data_AF-M4T9R6-F1
#
_entry.id   AF-M4T9R6-F1
#
_cell.length_a   1.000
_cell.length_b   1.000
_cell.length_c   1.000
_cell.angle_alpha   90.00
_cell.angle_beta   90.00
_cell.angle_gamma   90.00
#
_symmetry.space_group_name_H-M   'P 1'
#
loop_
_entity.id
_entity.type
_entity.pdbx_description
1 polymer ?
#
loop_
_entity_poly.entity_id
_entity_poly.type
_entity_poly.pdbx_seq_one_letter_code
_entity_poly.pdbx_strand_id
1 'polypeptide(L)'
;VQDTNRAAAGLSEAGFDNAAFNAEADVTVASGSTECSLTAAKAANRLMDADGGLSNVAGEPNYAGGLFFLHDSGLKVRATNKRNTLPPEAAVLKAAPIAADAAKGSTEQFIFKKPSQLKTDPDFNRLWRNIVLKQIPAKTDDDKAVETATGEAFGGDTTMEATYNTNLKTTMVVNLKGDTSREVELQTLVNFDDLERVLTHYQALNADTLKSKIKEFQDTLNKQDSKAAADTCNKITNKNECDNKPYCSYNATEQDTTKKCQFNETKVPKSRVNVAQTQTG
;
A
#
# COMPACT_ATOMS: atom_id res chain seq x y z
N VAL A 1 12.07 -5.74 7.92
CA VAL A 1 12.36 -4.91 9.11
C VAL A 1 11.52 -5.47 10.25
N GLN A 2 12.11 -5.91 11.36
CA GLN A 2 11.32 -6.25 12.54
C GLN A 2 10.77 -4.94 13.11
N ASP A 3 9.50 -4.66 12.84
CA ASP A 3 8.75 -3.65 13.58
C ASP A 3 8.69 -4.12 15.03
N THR A 4 9.66 -3.66 15.83
CA THR A 4 9.59 -3.82 17.27
C THR A 4 8.67 -2.75 17.81
N ASN A 5 7.38 -2.91 17.51
CA ASN A 5 6.25 -2.26 18.17
C ASN A 5 6.10 -2.79 19.62
N ARG A 6 7.23 -3.00 20.29
CA ARG A 6 7.30 -3.52 21.64
C ARG A 6 7.13 -2.31 22.55
N ALA A 7 6.08 -2.33 23.37
CA ALA A 7 5.95 -1.37 24.47
C ALA A 7 7.31 -1.29 25.20
N ALA A 8 7.74 -0.08 25.55
CA ALA A 8 8.96 0.12 26.31
C ALA A 8 8.93 -0.83 27.53
N ALA A 9 10.03 -1.57 27.75
CA ALA A 9 10.09 -2.57 28.81
C ALA A 9 9.68 -1.94 30.15
N GLY A 10 8.75 -2.57 30.87
CA GLY A 10 8.21 -2.06 32.14
C GLY A 10 6.98 -1.14 32.03
N LEU A 11 6.36 -1.00 30.84
CA LEU A 11 5.08 -0.31 30.64
C LEU A 11 4.06 -1.24 29.96
N SER A 12 2.83 -1.21 30.46
CA SER A 12 1.64 -1.85 29.91
C SER A 12 0.57 -0.80 29.57
N GLU A 13 -0.49 -1.20 28.88
CA GLU A 13 -1.66 -0.32 28.65
C GLU A 13 -2.30 0.16 29.96
N ALA A 14 -2.21 -0.65 31.02
CA ALA A 14 -2.76 -0.34 32.32
C ALA A 14 -1.88 0.61 33.15
N GLY A 15 -0.58 0.72 32.83
CA GLY A 15 0.39 1.54 33.55
C GLY A 15 1.76 0.88 33.67
N PHE A 16 2.54 1.22 34.70
CA PHE A 16 3.87 0.63 34.90
C PHE A 16 3.76 -0.84 35.34
N ASP A 17 4.48 -1.70 34.64
CA ASP A 17 4.55 -3.13 34.88
C ASP A 17 5.71 -3.45 35.83
N ASN A 18 5.48 -3.16 37.11
CA ASN A 18 6.39 -3.52 38.20
C ASN A 18 5.58 -4.03 39.38
N ALA A 19 5.73 -5.33 39.69
CA ALA A 19 4.97 -6.00 40.73
C ALA A 19 5.09 -5.32 42.11
N ALA A 20 6.22 -4.67 42.40
CA ALA A 20 6.43 -3.95 43.66
C ALA A 20 5.51 -2.73 43.83
N PHE A 21 4.93 -2.23 42.74
CA PHE A 21 4.10 -1.02 42.71
C PHE A 21 2.69 -1.27 42.18
N ASN A 22 2.24 -2.52 42.14
CA ASN A 22 0.91 -2.89 41.63
C ASN A 22 -0.22 -2.75 42.65
N ALA A 23 0.13 -2.43 43.90
CA ALA A 23 -0.81 -2.18 44.98
C ALA A 23 -0.34 -0.97 45.80
N GLU A 24 -1.29 -0.29 46.44
CA GLU A 24 -0.94 0.65 47.48
C GLU A 24 -0.36 -0.11 48.67
N ALA A 25 0.79 0.35 49.18
CA ALA A 25 1.48 -0.27 50.29
C ALA A 25 2.17 0.79 51.14
N ASP A 26 2.31 0.53 52.43
CA ASP A 26 3.11 1.37 53.32
C ASP A 26 4.59 1.25 52.93
N VAL A 27 5.28 2.39 52.85
CA VAL A 27 6.74 2.40 52.79
C VAL A 27 7.24 2.07 54.18
N THR A 28 7.92 0.94 54.31
CA THR A 28 8.38 0.45 55.60
C THR A 28 9.27 1.48 56.31
N VAL A 29 8.88 1.86 57.52
CA VAL A 29 9.81 2.39 58.50
C VAL A 29 10.64 1.19 58.95
N ALA A 30 11.93 1.15 58.63
CA ALA A 30 12.78 0.08 59.12
C ALA A 30 12.72 0.08 60.66
N SER A 31 12.40 -1.07 61.27
CA SER A 31 12.47 -1.20 62.72
C SER A 31 13.94 -1.26 63.15
N GLY A 32 14.29 -0.53 64.21
CA GLY A 32 15.66 -0.48 64.75
C GLY A 32 16.18 0.95 64.93
N SER A 33 17.51 1.11 65.06
CA SER A 33 18.16 2.40 65.31
C SER A 33 18.26 3.32 64.09
N THR A 34 17.89 2.84 62.90
CA THR A 34 17.94 3.59 61.63
C THR A 34 16.53 3.83 61.11
N GLU A 35 15.84 4.80 61.69
CA GLU A 35 14.49 5.19 61.27
C GLU A 35 14.55 6.35 60.27
N CYS A 36 13.79 6.24 59.17
CA CYS A 36 13.60 7.35 58.24
C CYS A 36 12.39 8.17 58.67
N SER A 37 12.62 9.33 59.29
CA SER A 37 11.54 10.21 59.73
C SER A 37 10.61 10.70 58.61
N LEU A 38 11.05 10.61 57.34
CA LEU A 38 10.25 10.93 56.16
C LEU A 38 9.17 9.88 55.85
N THR A 39 9.32 8.64 56.32
CA THR A 39 8.31 7.58 56.13
C THR A 39 7.28 7.51 57.24
N ALA A 40 7.49 8.25 58.34
CA ALA A 40 6.60 8.30 59.49
C ALA A 40 5.26 8.99 59.18
N ALA A 41 4.25 8.67 59.99
CA ALA A 41 2.93 9.31 60.01
C ALA A 41 3.02 10.83 60.17
N LYS A 42 2.02 11.58 59.69
CA LYS A 42 2.03 13.07 59.64
C LYS A 42 2.40 13.76 60.96
N ALA A 43 2.01 13.18 62.10
CA ALA A 43 2.29 13.72 63.45
C ALA A 43 3.71 13.39 63.96
N ALA A 44 4.33 12.34 63.43
CA ALA A 44 5.69 11.91 63.78
C ALA A 44 6.72 12.25 62.68
N ASN A 45 6.26 12.80 61.57
CA ASN A 45 7.07 13.19 60.44
C ASN A 45 7.82 14.49 60.74
N ARG A 46 9.15 14.48 60.60
CA ARG A 46 10.02 15.61 60.96
C ARG A 46 10.20 16.63 59.83
N LEU A 47 9.28 16.68 58.87
CA LEU A 47 9.23 17.74 57.86
C LEU A 47 8.89 19.12 58.47
N MET A 48 8.13 19.13 59.57
CA MET A 48 7.77 20.34 60.29
C MET A 48 8.57 20.45 61.58
N ASP A 49 8.89 21.69 61.97
CA ASP A 49 9.46 21.97 63.28
C ASP A 49 8.38 21.88 64.37
N ALA A 50 8.33 20.72 65.03
CA ALA A 50 7.38 20.46 66.10
C ALA A 50 7.61 21.36 67.32
N ASP A 51 8.86 21.76 67.58
CA ASP A 51 9.23 22.64 68.69
C ASP A 51 8.79 24.10 68.42
N GLY A 52 8.62 24.46 67.15
CA GLY A 52 8.07 25.73 66.68
C GLY A 52 6.53 25.81 66.67
N GLY A 53 5.82 24.80 67.17
CA GLY A 53 4.34 24.79 67.25
C GLY A 53 3.61 24.31 66.00
N LEU A 54 4.33 23.78 65.01
CA LEU A 54 3.76 23.18 63.79
C LEU A 54 3.78 21.66 63.91
N SER A 55 2.72 21.09 64.49
CA SER A 55 2.73 19.69 64.94
C SER A 55 2.35 18.67 63.87
N ASN A 56 1.63 19.08 62.81
CA ASN A 56 1.08 18.15 61.83
C ASN A 56 1.27 18.66 60.40
N VAL A 57 1.73 17.77 59.51
CA VAL A 57 1.70 18.02 58.07
C VAL A 57 0.24 18.05 57.59
N ALA A 58 -0.19 19.15 56.97
CA ALA A 58 -1.53 19.28 56.41
C ALA A 58 -1.63 18.68 55.00
N GLY A 59 -2.83 18.21 54.63
CA GLY A 59 -3.09 17.61 53.31
C GLY A 59 -2.37 16.28 53.09
N GLU A 60 -2.20 15.88 51.84
CA GLU A 60 -1.45 14.69 51.42
C GLU A 60 -0.33 15.11 50.47
N PRO A 61 0.84 15.48 51.00
CA PRO A 61 2.00 15.76 50.17
C PRO A 61 2.34 14.57 49.25
N ASN A 62 2.62 14.86 47.98
CA ASN A 62 2.98 13.89 46.96
C ASN A 62 4.44 14.07 46.56
N TYR A 63 5.16 12.96 46.35
CA TYR A 63 6.58 12.92 46.03
C TYR A 63 6.84 12.09 44.76
N ALA A 64 8.00 12.31 44.14
CA ALA A 64 8.46 11.56 42.96
C ALA A 64 7.39 11.47 41.85
N GLY A 65 6.79 12.61 41.49
CA GLY A 65 5.74 12.67 40.45
C GLY A 65 4.42 12.01 40.84
N GLY A 66 4.16 11.85 42.15
CA GLY A 66 2.94 11.25 42.70
C GLY A 66 3.03 9.74 42.96
N LEU A 67 4.23 9.16 42.86
CA LEU A 67 4.49 7.75 43.21
C LEU A 67 4.37 7.50 44.70
N PHE A 68 4.83 8.44 45.52
CA PHE A 68 4.65 8.36 46.97
C PHE A 68 3.75 9.48 47.44
N PHE A 69 2.96 9.21 48.48
CA PHE A 69 2.15 10.23 49.13
C PHE A 69 2.14 10.00 50.64
N LEU A 70 2.13 11.10 51.41
CA LEU A 70 2.09 11.04 52.86
C LEU A 70 0.64 10.94 53.34
N HIS A 71 0.25 9.74 53.75
CA HIS A 71 -1.03 9.41 54.37
C HIS A 71 -0.97 9.62 55.90
N ASP A 72 -2.11 9.62 56.58
CA ASP A 72 -2.17 9.77 58.03
C ASP A 72 -1.38 8.67 58.78
N SER A 73 -1.28 7.48 58.19
CA SER A 73 -0.53 6.34 58.73
C SER A 73 0.96 6.33 58.38
N GLY A 74 1.43 7.21 57.50
CA GLY A 74 2.81 7.22 57.01
C GLY A 74 2.92 7.41 55.51
N LEU A 75 4.14 7.31 55.00
CA LEU A 75 4.40 7.39 53.56
C LEU A 75 3.91 6.10 52.88
N LYS A 76 3.14 6.26 51.82
CA LYS A 76 2.61 5.16 51.02
C LYS A 76 3.10 5.23 49.59
N VAL A 77 3.21 4.05 48.96
CA VAL A 77 3.40 3.91 47.52
C VAL A 77 2.05 3.84 46.84
N ARG A 78 1.91 4.54 45.71
CA ARG A 78 0.71 4.49 44.88
C ARG A 78 0.78 3.35 43.88
N ALA A 79 -0.35 2.67 43.67
CA ALA A 79 -0.45 1.65 42.63
C ALA A 79 -0.25 2.27 41.22
N THR A 80 0.73 1.79 40.45
CA THR A 80 1.11 2.35 39.15
C THR A 80 0.49 1.63 37.96
N ASN A 81 -0.22 0.53 38.19
CA ASN A 81 -0.86 -0.33 37.18
C ASN A 81 -2.34 0.00 36.90
N LYS A 82 -2.83 1.16 37.35
CA LYS A 82 -4.21 1.60 37.15
C LYS A 82 -4.26 3.04 36.67
N ARG A 83 -3.77 3.32 35.46
CA ARG A 83 -3.62 4.71 34.97
C ARG A 83 -4.93 5.52 34.99
N ASN A 84 -6.08 4.86 34.82
CA ASN A 84 -7.39 5.50 34.76
C ASN A 84 -7.91 5.92 36.13
N THR A 85 -7.32 5.40 37.21
CA THR A 85 -7.70 5.71 38.59
C THR A 85 -6.63 6.52 39.32
N LEU A 86 -5.56 6.94 38.62
CA LEU A 86 -4.54 7.80 39.21
C LEU A 86 -5.12 9.20 39.45
N PRO A 87 -4.87 9.80 40.64
CA PRO A 87 -5.37 11.12 40.95
C PRO A 87 -4.58 12.21 40.21
N PRO A 88 -5.08 13.46 40.17
CA PRO A 88 -4.43 14.58 39.48
C PRO A 88 -2.97 14.81 39.92
N GLU A 89 -2.65 14.57 41.19
CA GLU A 89 -1.31 14.73 41.78
C GLU A 89 -0.30 13.71 41.24
N ALA A 90 -0.77 12.64 40.58
CA ALA A 90 0.03 11.63 39.90
C ALA A 90 0.04 11.83 38.37
N ALA A 91 -0.12 13.06 37.89
CA ALA A 91 -0.15 13.38 36.46
C ALA A 91 1.10 12.89 35.69
N VAL A 92 2.28 12.91 36.33
CA VAL A 92 3.53 12.40 35.72
C VAL A 92 3.46 10.89 35.50
N LEU A 93 2.96 10.14 36.48
CA LEU A 93 2.73 8.69 36.34
C LEU A 93 1.69 8.37 35.27
N LYS A 94 0.69 9.25 35.08
CA LYS A 94 -0.29 9.11 34.01
C LYS A 94 0.29 9.42 32.64
N ALA A 95 1.22 10.37 32.52
CA ALA A 95 1.76 10.84 31.24
C ALA A 95 2.64 9.79 30.53
N ALA A 96 3.48 9.08 31.26
CA ALA A 96 4.41 8.10 30.70
C ALA A 96 3.72 6.99 29.86
N PRO A 97 2.68 6.29 30.34
CA PRO A 97 1.95 5.34 29.50
C PRO A 97 1.19 6.00 28.33
N ILE A 98 0.93 7.32 28.33
CA ILE A 98 0.15 8.02 27.27
C ILE A 98 1.10 8.27 26.13
N ALA A 99 2.29 8.77 26.48
CA ALA A 99 3.38 8.93 25.54
C ALA A 99 3.79 7.58 24.96
N ALA A 100 3.86 6.52 25.78
CA ALA A 100 4.17 5.18 25.29
C ALA A 100 3.10 4.65 24.33
N ASP A 101 1.81 4.83 24.63
CA ASP A 101 0.72 4.44 23.72
C ASP A 101 0.72 5.27 22.43
N ALA A 102 0.96 6.58 22.52
CA ALA A 102 1.07 7.46 21.35
C ALA A 102 2.32 7.17 20.50
N ALA A 103 3.39 6.67 21.13
CA ALA A 103 4.64 6.29 20.48
C ALA A 103 4.62 4.87 19.90
N LYS A 104 3.63 4.03 20.26
CA LYS A 104 3.28 2.87 19.44
C LYS A 104 2.77 3.44 18.11
N GLY A 105 3.69 3.66 17.18
CA GLY A 105 3.35 4.18 15.86
C GLY A 105 2.25 3.36 15.22
N SER A 106 1.55 3.95 14.25
CA SER A 106 0.60 3.21 13.42
C SER A 106 1.37 2.11 12.69
N THR A 107 1.28 0.87 13.16
CA THR A 107 1.46 -0.29 12.30
C THR A 107 0.20 -0.43 11.47
N GLU A 108 -0.05 0.56 10.62
CA GLU A 108 -0.87 0.34 9.43
C GLU A 108 -0.11 -0.66 8.56
N GLN A 109 -0.18 -1.92 8.97
CA GLN A 109 0.16 -3.04 8.14
C GLN A 109 -0.79 -2.95 6.95
N PHE A 110 -0.27 -3.28 5.78
CA PHE A 110 -1.11 -3.45 4.60
C PHE A 110 -2.27 -4.40 4.94
N ILE A 111 -3.50 -3.87 4.94
CA ILE A 111 -4.72 -4.66 5.10
C ILE A 111 -5.27 -4.90 3.70
N PHE A 112 -5.17 -6.14 3.24
CA PHE A 112 -5.83 -6.55 2.01
C PHE A 112 -7.34 -6.42 2.15
N LYS A 113 -7.96 -5.55 1.34
CA LYS A 113 -9.42 -5.40 1.28
C LYS A 113 -9.99 -6.36 0.23
N LYS A 114 -10.92 -7.22 0.65
CA LYS A 114 -11.67 -8.12 -0.24
C LYS A 114 -12.72 -7.31 -1.04
N PRO A 115 -13.26 -7.83 -2.15
CA PRO A 115 -14.34 -7.20 -2.92
C PRO A 115 -15.51 -6.72 -2.05
N SER A 116 -15.98 -7.51 -1.08
CA SER A 116 -17.03 -7.09 -0.15
C SER A 116 -16.69 -5.81 0.65
N GLN A 117 -15.41 -5.58 0.93
CA GLN A 117 -14.90 -4.40 1.63
C GLN A 117 -14.57 -3.25 0.67
N LEU A 118 -14.14 -3.54 -0.56
CA LEU A 118 -13.88 -2.53 -1.58
C LEU A 118 -15.17 -1.84 -2.04
N LYS A 119 -16.27 -2.59 -2.15
CA LYS A 119 -17.59 -2.05 -2.53
C LYS A 119 -18.12 -0.98 -1.59
N THR A 120 -17.68 -0.97 -0.33
CA THR A 120 -18.07 0.03 0.67
C THR A 120 -17.00 1.09 0.88
N ASP A 121 -15.87 1.00 0.18
CA ASP A 121 -14.77 1.96 0.28
C ASP A 121 -15.06 3.17 -0.64
N PRO A 122 -15.21 4.38 -0.05
CA PRO A 122 -15.58 5.57 -0.82
C PRO A 122 -14.50 6.01 -1.81
N ASP A 123 -13.22 5.83 -1.48
CA ASP A 123 -12.12 6.19 -2.37
C ASP A 123 -12.00 5.21 -3.53
N PHE A 124 -12.12 3.91 -3.25
CA PHE A 124 -12.18 2.89 -4.29
C PHE A 124 -13.35 3.14 -5.25
N ASN A 125 -14.56 3.34 -4.72
CA ASN A 125 -15.75 3.57 -5.53
C ASN A 125 -15.60 4.82 -6.42
N ARG A 126 -15.05 5.92 -5.88
CA ARG A 126 -14.76 7.14 -6.66
C ARG A 126 -13.79 6.85 -7.80
N LEU A 127 -12.67 6.18 -7.51
CA LEU A 127 -11.64 5.86 -8.51
C LEU A 127 -12.17 4.88 -9.57
N TRP A 128 -12.93 3.87 -9.16
CA TRP A 128 -13.53 2.89 -10.06
C TRP A 128 -14.48 3.54 -11.07
N ARG A 129 -15.34 4.46 -10.59
CA ARG A 129 -16.25 5.21 -11.48
C ARG A 129 -15.50 6.03 -12.50
N ASN A 130 -14.45 6.74 -12.09
CA ASN A 130 -13.67 7.59 -12.98
C ASN A 130 -12.87 6.78 -14.01
N ILE A 131 -12.20 5.72 -13.58
CA ILE A 131 -11.22 4.99 -14.39
C ILE A 131 -11.87 3.85 -15.18
N VAL A 132 -12.63 2.99 -14.50
CA VAL A 132 -13.20 1.78 -15.10
C VAL A 132 -14.52 2.08 -15.80
N LEU A 133 -15.44 2.78 -15.12
CA LEU A 133 -16.74 3.14 -15.70
C LEU A 133 -16.67 4.40 -16.58
N LYS A 134 -15.53 5.09 -16.62
CA LYS A 134 -15.30 6.32 -17.41
C LYS A 134 -16.34 7.42 -17.13
N GLN A 135 -16.86 7.46 -15.91
CA GLN A 135 -17.83 8.47 -15.47
C GLN A 135 -17.05 9.67 -14.93
N ILE A 136 -16.83 10.68 -15.77
CA ILE A 136 -16.16 11.93 -15.39
C ILE A 136 -17.15 13.09 -15.58
N PRO A 137 -17.63 13.75 -14.50
CA PRO A 137 -17.39 13.42 -13.09
C PRO A 137 -18.11 12.14 -12.64
N ALA A 138 -17.61 11.50 -11.58
CA ALA A 138 -18.23 10.31 -11.00
C ALA A 138 -19.68 10.61 -10.59
N LYS A 139 -20.63 9.79 -11.07
CA LYS A 139 -22.02 9.86 -10.61
C LYS A 139 -22.06 9.31 -9.18
N THR A 140 -22.68 10.04 -8.26
CA THR A 140 -22.73 9.65 -6.84
C THR A 140 -23.64 8.44 -6.58
N ASP A 141 -24.53 8.11 -7.51
CA ASP A 141 -25.71 7.27 -7.22
C ASP A 141 -25.67 5.89 -7.93
N ASP A 142 -24.51 5.48 -8.43
CA ASP A 142 -24.34 4.26 -9.24
C ASP A 142 -23.61 3.13 -8.50
N ASP A 143 -23.90 3.00 -7.20
CA ASP A 143 -23.27 2.00 -6.31
C ASP A 143 -23.46 0.56 -6.83
N LYS A 144 -24.62 0.28 -7.43
CA LYS A 144 -24.93 -1.04 -7.98
C LYS A 144 -24.05 -1.40 -9.19
N ALA A 145 -23.76 -0.45 -10.08
CA ALA A 145 -22.84 -0.70 -11.19
C ALA A 145 -21.41 -0.91 -10.71
N VAL A 146 -20.98 -0.16 -9.69
CA VAL A 146 -19.65 -0.36 -9.07
C VAL A 146 -19.58 -1.75 -8.44
N GLU A 147 -20.60 -2.16 -7.70
CA GLU A 147 -20.67 -3.49 -7.09
C GLU A 147 -20.60 -4.61 -8.13
N THR A 148 -21.42 -4.54 -9.19
CA THR A 148 -21.43 -5.55 -10.25
C THR A 148 -20.07 -5.62 -10.96
N ALA A 149 -19.54 -4.48 -11.39
CA ALA A 149 -18.27 -4.42 -12.11
C ALA A 149 -17.08 -4.88 -11.24
N THR A 150 -17.08 -4.57 -9.93
CA THR A 150 -16.05 -5.04 -9.00
C THR A 150 -16.09 -6.56 -8.85
N GLY A 151 -17.30 -7.14 -8.73
CA GLY A 151 -17.48 -8.59 -8.66
C GLY A 151 -17.09 -9.31 -9.94
N GLU A 152 -17.36 -8.72 -11.11
CA GLU A 152 -16.91 -9.27 -12.40
C GLU A 152 -15.40 -9.18 -12.58
N ALA A 153 -14.78 -8.08 -12.17
CA ALA A 153 -13.35 -7.85 -12.37
C ALA A 153 -12.46 -8.69 -11.45
N PHE A 154 -12.85 -8.83 -10.18
CA PHE A 154 -12.03 -9.50 -9.16
C PHE A 154 -12.56 -10.88 -8.75
N GLY A 155 -13.75 -11.24 -9.21
CA GLY A 155 -14.49 -12.39 -8.69
C GLY A 155 -15.04 -12.12 -7.29
N GLY A 156 -15.26 -13.21 -6.55
CA GLY A 156 -15.65 -13.14 -5.14
C GLY A 156 -14.46 -12.98 -4.19
N ASP A 157 -14.76 -12.78 -2.91
CA ASP A 157 -13.77 -12.61 -1.84
C ASP A 157 -12.65 -13.65 -1.85
N THR A 158 -13.00 -14.93 -1.98
CA THR A 158 -12.03 -16.02 -2.02
C THR A 158 -11.14 -15.97 -3.26
N THR A 159 -11.70 -15.63 -4.43
CA THR A 159 -10.95 -15.56 -5.70
C THR A 159 -9.96 -14.42 -5.70
N MET A 160 -10.38 -13.24 -5.25
CA MET A 160 -9.51 -12.06 -5.19
C MET A 160 -8.38 -12.26 -4.18
N GLU A 161 -8.69 -12.79 -2.99
CA GLU A 161 -7.68 -13.08 -1.97
C GLU A 161 -6.66 -14.11 -2.46
N ALA A 162 -7.12 -15.22 -3.06
CA ALA A 162 -6.23 -16.21 -3.64
C ALA A 162 -5.32 -15.60 -4.72
N THR A 163 -5.87 -14.77 -5.60
CA THR A 163 -5.12 -14.19 -6.74
C THR A 163 -4.11 -13.15 -6.28
N TYR A 164 -4.54 -12.14 -5.52
CA TYR A 164 -3.75 -10.94 -5.27
C TYR A 164 -3.03 -10.93 -3.91
N ASN A 165 -3.40 -11.81 -2.99
CA ASN A 165 -2.74 -11.91 -1.67
C ASN A 165 -1.93 -13.20 -1.53
N THR A 166 -2.43 -14.34 -2.04
CA THR A 166 -1.72 -15.63 -1.92
C THR A 166 -0.81 -15.90 -3.12
N ASN A 167 -1.37 -16.00 -4.32
CA ASN A 167 -0.62 -16.41 -5.52
C ASN A 167 0.38 -15.34 -5.96
N LEU A 168 0.04 -14.06 -5.80
CA LEU A 168 0.94 -12.97 -6.16
C LEU A 168 2.26 -13.02 -5.37
N LYS A 169 2.23 -13.44 -4.09
CA LYS A 169 3.43 -13.57 -3.25
C LYS A 169 4.42 -14.58 -3.82
N THR A 170 3.93 -15.72 -4.29
CA THR A 170 4.75 -16.83 -4.81
C THR A 170 4.96 -16.74 -6.32
N THR A 171 4.51 -15.66 -6.97
CA THR A 171 4.73 -15.47 -8.40
C THR A 171 6.21 -15.27 -8.67
N MET A 172 6.77 -16.08 -9.57
CA MET A 172 8.16 -15.94 -10.02
C MET A 172 8.29 -14.72 -10.92
N VAL A 173 9.24 -13.84 -10.59
CA VAL A 173 9.58 -12.63 -11.34
C VAL A 173 11.05 -12.63 -11.69
N VAL A 174 11.41 -11.90 -12.74
CA VAL A 174 12.82 -11.73 -13.13
C VAL A 174 13.65 -11.18 -11.97
N ASN A 175 14.80 -11.80 -11.74
CA ASN A 175 15.76 -11.31 -10.77
C ASN A 175 16.69 -10.30 -11.43
N LEU A 176 16.46 -9.01 -11.15
CA LEU A 176 17.30 -7.91 -11.66
C LEU A 176 18.41 -7.52 -10.67
N LYS A 177 18.51 -8.20 -9.52
CA LYS A 177 19.73 -8.20 -8.74
C LYS A 177 20.69 -9.17 -9.39
N GLY A 178 21.90 -8.71 -9.64
CA GLY A 178 22.97 -9.55 -10.16
C GLY A 178 23.37 -10.58 -9.12
N ASP A 179 22.66 -11.71 -9.04
CA ASP A 179 23.23 -12.96 -8.55
C ASP A 179 22.43 -14.21 -8.97
N THR A 180 23.19 -15.27 -9.27
CA THR A 180 22.94 -16.68 -9.65
C THR A 180 21.58 -17.19 -10.15
N SER A 181 20.41 -16.74 -9.66
CA SER A 181 19.10 -17.17 -10.15
C SER A 181 18.48 -16.14 -11.08
N ARG A 182 17.97 -16.59 -12.24
CA ARG A 182 17.29 -15.71 -13.23
C ARG A 182 15.91 -15.23 -12.76
N GLU A 183 15.30 -15.95 -11.83
CA GLU A 183 13.97 -15.66 -11.30
C GLU A 183 13.94 -15.88 -9.78
N VAL A 184 13.07 -15.13 -9.10
CA VAL A 184 12.81 -15.21 -7.65
C VAL A 184 11.32 -15.01 -7.38
N GLU A 185 10.82 -15.53 -6.26
CA GLU A 185 9.44 -15.26 -5.84
C GLU A 185 9.28 -13.77 -5.46
N LEU A 186 8.18 -13.15 -5.88
CA LEU A 186 7.91 -11.73 -5.64
C LEU A 186 8.01 -11.35 -4.16
N GLN A 187 7.55 -12.22 -3.26
CA GLN A 187 7.61 -11.98 -1.81
C GLN A 187 9.03 -11.85 -1.24
N THR A 188 10.04 -12.32 -1.96
CA THR A 188 11.45 -12.18 -1.54
C THR A 188 12.01 -10.79 -1.82
N LEU A 189 11.34 -10.00 -2.67
CA LEU A 189 11.68 -8.61 -2.98
C LEU A 189 11.06 -7.68 -1.93
N VAL A 190 11.81 -7.42 -0.86
CA VAL A 190 11.32 -6.69 0.33
C VAL A 190 11.69 -5.21 0.36
N ASN A 191 12.39 -4.69 -0.67
CA ASN A 191 12.71 -3.26 -0.78
C ASN A 191 11.98 -2.65 -1.98
N PHE A 192 11.70 -1.34 -1.91
CA PHE A 192 10.96 -0.64 -2.96
C PHE A 192 11.75 -0.54 -4.27
N ASP A 193 13.06 -0.33 -4.21
CA ASP A 193 13.92 -0.19 -5.39
C ASP A 193 13.89 -1.43 -6.31
N ASP A 194 13.89 -2.63 -5.72
CA ASP A 194 13.82 -3.89 -6.47
C ASP A 194 12.45 -4.08 -7.10
N LEU A 195 11.39 -3.80 -6.34
CA LEU A 195 10.02 -3.87 -6.83
C LEU A 195 9.79 -2.90 -7.98
N GLU A 196 10.33 -1.67 -7.89
CA GLU A 196 10.26 -0.67 -8.96
C GLU A 196 11.02 -1.10 -10.21
N ARG A 197 12.22 -1.67 -10.06
CA ARG A 197 12.99 -2.21 -11.19
C ARG A 197 12.24 -3.33 -11.90
N VAL A 198 11.67 -4.26 -11.15
CA VAL A 198 10.87 -5.36 -11.71
C VAL A 198 9.62 -4.85 -12.41
N LEU A 199 8.89 -3.90 -11.79
CA LEU A 199 7.73 -3.26 -12.40
C LEU A 199 8.09 -2.58 -13.72
N THR A 200 9.16 -1.79 -13.73
CA THR A 200 9.62 -1.06 -14.92
C THR A 200 10.04 -2.02 -16.04
N HIS A 201 10.70 -3.13 -15.69
CA HIS A 201 11.06 -4.17 -16.65
C HIS A 201 9.82 -4.75 -17.35
N TYR A 202 8.79 -5.15 -16.59
CA TYR A 202 7.57 -5.70 -17.18
C TYR A 202 6.77 -4.66 -17.97
N GLN A 203 6.77 -3.39 -17.56
CA GLN A 203 6.17 -2.30 -18.34
C GLN A 203 6.85 -2.13 -19.70
N ALA A 204 8.18 -2.13 -19.74
CA ALA A 204 8.95 -2.06 -20.98
C ALA A 204 8.68 -3.27 -21.88
N LEU A 205 8.69 -4.49 -21.31
CA LEU A 205 8.42 -5.73 -22.02
C LEU A 205 7.01 -5.76 -22.62
N ASN A 206 6.00 -5.29 -21.89
CA ASN A 206 4.63 -5.18 -22.39
C ASN A 206 4.53 -4.17 -23.53
N ALA A 207 5.21 -3.02 -23.41
CA ALA A 207 5.23 -2.01 -24.47
C ALA A 207 5.87 -2.54 -25.76
N ASP A 208 6.99 -3.27 -25.65
CA ASP A 208 7.69 -3.84 -26.80
C ASP A 208 6.92 -5.02 -27.43
N THR A 209 6.23 -5.82 -26.61
CA THR A 209 5.31 -6.85 -27.08
C THR A 209 4.17 -6.25 -27.89
N LEU A 210 3.59 -5.14 -27.42
CA LEU A 210 2.52 -4.44 -28.14
C LEU A 210 3.02 -3.87 -29.48
N LYS A 211 4.19 -3.22 -29.49
CA LYS A 211 4.82 -2.73 -30.73
C LYS A 211 5.05 -3.86 -31.73
N SER A 212 5.51 -5.02 -31.26
CA SER A 212 5.76 -6.19 -32.10
C SER A 212 4.46 -6.72 -32.73
N LYS A 213 3.37 -6.81 -31.97
CA LYS A 213 2.05 -7.20 -32.50
C LYS A 213 1.49 -6.19 -33.51
N ILE A 214 1.69 -4.89 -33.26
CA ILE A 214 1.30 -3.84 -34.22
C ILE A 214 2.05 -4.04 -35.55
N LYS A 215 3.36 -4.31 -35.48
CA LYS A 215 4.18 -4.58 -36.67
C LYS A 215 3.71 -5.84 -37.40
N GLU A 216 3.42 -6.92 -36.69
CA GLU A 216 2.90 -8.15 -37.28
C GLU A 216 1.56 -7.93 -38.00
N PHE A 217 0.65 -7.16 -37.41
CA PHE A 217 -0.61 -6.79 -38.06
C PHE A 217 -0.38 -5.91 -39.29
N GLN A 218 0.55 -4.95 -39.24
CA GLN A 218 0.91 -4.13 -40.41
C GLN A 218 1.48 -5.00 -41.54
N ASP A 219 2.38 -5.93 -41.22
CA ASP A 219 2.97 -6.84 -42.21
C ASP A 219 1.92 -7.78 -42.83
N THR A 220 0.96 -8.24 -42.04
CA THR A 220 -0.14 -9.10 -42.51
C THR A 220 -1.08 -8.33 -43.44
N LEU A 221 -1.47 -7.11 -43.09
CA LEU A 221 -2.31 -6.25 -43.94
C LEU A 221 -1.63 -5.96 -45.29
N ASN A 222 -0.35 -5.59 -45.27
CA ASN A 222 0.41 -5.29 -46.49
C ASN A 222 0.57 -6.52 -47.41
N LYS A 223 0.68 -7.72 -46.85
CA LYS A 223 0.76 -8.97 -47.62
C LYS A 223 -0.59 -9.42 -48.19
N GLN A 224 -1.69 -9.17 -47.48
CA GLN A 224 -3.02 -9.58 -47.90
C GLN A 224 -3.52 -8.73 -49.08
N ASP A 225 -3.26 -7.42 -49.06
CA ASP A 225 -3.64 -6.52 -50.16
C ASP A 225 -2.80 -6.75 -51.43
N SER A 226 -1.49 -6.99 -51.31
CA SER A 226 -0.61 -7.17 -52.48
C SER A 226 -0.92 -8.45 -53.27
N LYS A 227 -1.20 -9.57 -52.59
CA LYS A 227 -1.51 -10.84 -53.27
C LYS A 227 -2.87 -10.80 -53.98
N ALA A 228 -3.90 -10.29 -53.32
CA ALA A 228 -5.23 -10.14 -53.93
C ALA A 228 -5.22 -9.12 -55.08
N ALA A 229 -4.46 -8.03 -54.95
CA ALA A 229 -4.27 -7.04 -56.00
C ALA A 229 -3.48 -7.62 -57.19
N ALA A 230 -2.42 -8.41 -56.95
CA ALA A 230 -1.68 -9.11 -58.01
C ALA A 230 -2.57 -10.09 -58.77
N ASP A 231 -3.36 -10.91 -58.08
CA ASP A 231 -4.31 -11.83 -58.73
C ASP A 231 -5.39 -11.10 -59.53
N THR A 232 -5.78 -9.90 -59.09
CA THR A 232 -6.72 -9.05 -59.82
C THR A 232 -6.08 -8.44 -61.07
N CYS A 233 -4.86 -7.90 -60.97
CA CYS A 233 -4.15 -7.32 -62.11
C CYS A 233 -3.82 -8.38 -63.16
N ASN A 234 -3.32 -9.56 -62.76
CA ASN A 234 -2.91 -10.63 -63.68
C ASN A 234 -4.09 -11.18 -64.52
N LYS A 235 -5.34 -10.98 -64.08
CA LYS A 235 -6.53 -11.38 -64.86
C LYS A 235 -6.90 -10.38 -65.96
N ILE A 236 -6.33 -9.18 -65.95
CA ILE A 236 -6.64 -8.11 -66.91
C ILE A 236 -5.71 -8.23 -68.12
N THR A 237 -6.28 -8.53 -69.28
CA THR A 237 -5.53 -8.63 -70.54
C THR A 237 -5.57 -7.34 -71.36
N ASN A 238 -6.55 -6.48 -71.11
CA ASN A 238 -6.74 -5.21 -71.81
C ASN A 238 -5.87 -4.09 -71.21
N LYS A 239 -5.13 -3.36 -72.07
CA LYS A 239 -4.25 -2.28 -71.64
C LYS A 239 -4.99 -1.13 -70.93
N ASN A 240 -6.10 -0.66 -71.49
CA ASN A 240 -6.83 0.48 -70.93
C ASN A 240 -7.47 0.12 -69.60
N GLU A 241 -8.00 -1.10 -69.47
CA GLU A 241 -8.55 -1.59 -68.20
C GLU A 241 -7.48 -1.74 -67.12
N CYS A 242 -6.28 -2.22 -67.50
CA CYS A 242 -5.13 -2.34 -66.61
C CYS A 242 -4.66 -0.98 -66.11
N ASP A 243 -4.46 -0.02 -67.02
CA ASP A 243 -3.95 1.31 -66.68
C ASP A 243 -4.99 2.17 -65.92
N ASN A 244 -6.29 1.86 -66.04
CA ASN A 244 -7.35 2.47 -65.25
C ASN A 244 -7.39 2.00 -63.79
N LYS A 245 -6.74 0.88 -63.44
CA LYS A 245 -6.60 0.46 -62.04
C LYS A 245 -5.42 1.16 -61.39
N PRO A 246 -5.62 1.86 -60.26
CA PRO A 246 -4.58 2.67 -59.64
C PRO A 246 -3.42 1.86 -59.07
N TYR A 247 -3.52 0.54 -58.97
CA TYR A 247 -2.50 -0.35 -58.42
C TYR A 247 -1.94 -1.36 -59.45
N CYS A 248 -2.30 -1.24 -60.74
CA CYS A 248 -1.80 -2.11 -61.81
C CYS A 248 -0.95 -1.33 -62.84
N SER A 249 -0.11 -2.05 -63.58
CA SER A 249 0.69 -1.49 -64.68
C SER A 249 0.78 -2.46 -65.85
N TYR A 250 0.59 -1.95 -67.07
CA TYR A 250 0.68 -2.76 -68.28
C TYR A 250 2.10 -2.78 -68.85
N ASN A 251 2.64 -3.98 -69.10
CA ASN A 251 3.90 -4.21 -69.78
C ASN A 251 3.66 -4.78 -71.18
N ALA A 252 3.91 -3.95 -72.21
CA ALA A 252 3.70 -4.36 -73.61
C ALA A 252 4.78 -5.33 -74.13
N THR A 253 5.95 -5.40 -73.48
CA THR A 253 7.05 -6.29 -73.87
C THR A 253 6.96 -7.67 -73.24
N GLU A 254 6.02 -7.88 -72.31
CA GLU A 254 5.74 -9.18 -71.71
C GLU A 254 5.15 -10.13 -72.77
N GLN A 255 5.68 -11.35 -72.87
CA GLN A 255 5.24 -12.33 -73.88
C GLN A 255 4.07 -13.18 -73.36
N ASP A 256 4.01 -13.40 -72.05
CA ASP A 256 2.90 -14.11 -71.42
C ASP A 256 1.67 -13.19 -71.37
N THR A 257 0.67 -13.50 -72.21
CA THR A 257 -0.56 -12.70 -72.32
C THR A 257 -1.35 -12.61 -71.01
N THR A 258 -1.11 -13.55 -70.08
CA THR A 258 -1.72 -13.57 -68.74
C THR A 258 -0.93 -12.78 -67.69
N LYS A 259 0.21 -12.19 -68.07
CA LYS A 259 1.07 -11.40 -67.18
C LYS A 259 1.35 -10.00 -67.70
N LYS A 260 0.68 -9.57 -68.76
CA LYS A 260 0.86 -8.23 -69.32
C LYS A 260 0.39 -7.13 -68.37
N CYS A 261 -0.56 -7.39 -67.48
CA CYS A 261 -0.98 -6.47 -66.44
C CYS A 261 -0.53 -7.00 -65.07
N GLN A 262 0.34 -6.27 -64.38
CA GLN A 262 0.89 -6.70 -63.09
C GLN A 262 0.63 -5.67 -62.02
N PHE A 263 0.52 -6.14 -60.78
CA PHE A 263 0.47 -5.26 -59.62
C PHE A 263 1.76 -4.44 -59.53
N ASN A 264 1.60 -3.14 -59.31
CA ASN A 264 2.70 -2.22 -59.19
C ASN A 264 2.59 -1.47 -57.86
N GLU A 265 3.42 -1.89 -56.89
CA GLU A 265 3.51 -1.29 -55.56
C GLU A 265 3.77 0.22 -55.60
N THR A 266 4.47 0.73 -56.61
CA THR A 266 4.78 2.17 -56.69
C THR A 266 3.58 3.04 -57.07
N LYS A 267 2.51 2.43 -57.60
CA LYS A 267 1.27 3.15 -57.93
C LYS A 267 0.21 3.07 -56.82
N VAL A 268 0.37 2.15 -55.87
CA VAL A 268 -0.55 2.01 -54.74
C VAL A 268 -0.58 3.34 -53.96
N PRO A 269 -1.76 3.96 -53.75
CA PRO A 269 -1.86 5.10 -52.85
C PRO A 269 -1.38 4.62 -51.48
N LYS A 270 -0.27 5.19 -50.97
CA LYS A 270 0.22 4.88 -49.62
C LYS A 270 -0.97 5.01 -48.66
N SER A 271 -1.39 3.89 -48.10
CA SER A 271 -2.51 3.80 -47.19
C SER A 271 -2.32 4.86 -46.11
N ARG A 272 -3.24 5.83 -46.01
CA ARG A 272 -3.29 6.79 -44.91
C ARG A 272 -3.68 6.03 -43.65
N VAL A 273 -2.72 5.35 -43.04
CA VAL A 273 -2.82 5.00 -41.63
C VAL A 273 -2.62 6.33 -40.91
N ASN A 274 -3.72 7.04 -40.64
CA ASN A 274 -3.73 8.01 -39.57
C ASN A 274 -3.44 7.21 -38.30
N VAL A 275 -2.16 7.15 -37.93
CA VAL A 275 -1.75 6.75 -36.59
C VAL A 275 -2.47 7.73 -35.67
N ALA A 276 -3.52 7.27 -34.99
CA ALA A 276 -4.12 8.04 -33.92
C ALA A 276 -2.98 8.34 -32.93
N GLN A 277 -2.60 9.61 -32.88
CA GLN A 277 -1.64 10.12 -31.91
C GLN A 277 -2.15 9.71 -30.53
N THR A 278 -1.41 8.84 -29.85
CA THR A 278 -1.60 8.61 -28.42
C THR A 278 -1.38 9.95 -27.74
N GLN A 279 -2.48 10.62 -27.39
CA GLN A 279 -2.45 11.74 -26.46
C GLN A 279 -2.13 11.13 -25.09
N THR A 280 -0.90 11.35 -24.66
CA THR A 280 -0.51 11.22 -23.26
C THR A 280 -1.21 12.35 -22.50
N GLY A 281 -2.14 11.96 -21.64
CA GLY A 281 -2.68 12.77 -20.55
C GLY A 281 -2.28 12.13 -19.24
#